data_AF-A0A075MUW4-F1
#
_entry.id   AF-A0A075MUW4-F1
#
_cell.length_a   1.000
_cell.length_b   1.000
_cell.length_c   1.000
_cell.angle_alpha   90.00
_cell.angle_beta   90.00
_cell.angle_gamma   90.00
#
_symmetry.space_group_name_H-M   'P 1'
#
loop_
_entity.id
_entity.type
_entity.pdbx_description
1 polymer ?
#
loop_
_entity_poly.entity_id
_entity_poly.type
_entity_poly.pdbx_seq_one_letter_code
_entity_poly.pdbx_strand_id
1 'polypeptide(L)' 'MTVKENLKLLAFMVGAALFFAVTLLGSFFGVIVFINSAGLPSDQALSFFMVGLVPPSVATFVLFTKGLGRFM' A
#
# COMPACT_ATOMS: atom_id res chain seq x y z
N MET A 1 -17.48 23.17 -1.38
CA MET A 1 -16.75 22.36 -2.36
C MET A 1 -17.41 22.50 -3.73
N THR A 2 -16.66 22.95 -4.71
CA THR A 2 -17.12 23.07 -6.11
C THR A 2 -17.00 21.72 -6.83
N VAL A 3 -17.77 21.50 -7.91
CA VAL A 3 -17.73 20.26 -8.71
C VAL A 3 -16.30 19.89 -9.15
N LYS A 4 -15.48 20.91 -9.45
CA LYS A 4 -14.07 20.76 -9.82
C LYS A 4 -13.20 20.23 -8.67
N GLU A 5 -13.49 20.60 -7.42
CA GLU A 5 -12.76 20.09 -6.24
C GLU A 5 -13.14 18.63 -5.96
N ASN A 6 -14.41 18.28 -6.07
CA ASN A 6 -14.88 16.89 -5.92
C ASN A 6 -14.26 15.97 -6.98
N LEU A 7 -14.13 16.44 -8.23
CA LEU A 7 -13.50 15.66 -9.30
C LEU A 7 -12.00 15.42 -9.05
N LYS A 8 -11.30 16.42 -8.54
CA LYS A 8 -9.88 16.29 -8.16
C LYS A 8 -9.70 15.34 -6.98
N LEU A 9 -10.56 15.42 -5.97
CA LEU A 9 -10.56 14.51 -4.83
C LEU A 9 -10.81 13.07 -5.29
N LEU A 10 -11.78 12.86 -6.18
CA LEU A 10 -12.08 11.54 -6.74
C LEU A 10 -10.87 10.97 -7.49
N ALA A 11 -10.25 11.75 -8.38
CA ALA A 11 -9.06 11.32 -9.11
C ALA A 11 -7.90 10.97 -8.17
N PHE A 12 -7.71 11.75 -7.09
CA PHE A 12 -6.72 11.46 -6.07
C PHE A 12 -7.02 10.15 -5.31
N MET A 13 -8.26 9.93 -4.88
CA MET A 13 -8.67 8.71 -4.18
C MET A 13 -8.49 7.47 -5.05
N VAL A 14 -8.86 7.54 -6.33
CA VAL A 14 -8.65 6.45 -7.29
C VAL A 14 -7.15 6.18 -7.50
N GLY A 15 -6.34 7.22 -7.67
CA GLY A 15 -4.89 7.09 -7.81
C GLY A 15 -4.23 6.46 -6.57
N ALA A 16 -4.62 6.90 -5.37
CA ALA A 16 -4.11 6.35 -4.12
C ALA A 16 -4.54 4.88 -3.91
N ALA A 17 -5.78 4.52 -4.29
CA ALA A 17 -6.26 3.15 -4.23
C ALA A 17 -5.51 2.22 -5.20
N LEU A 18 -5.28 2.67 -6.43
CA LEU A 18 -4.47 1.93 -7.42
C LEU A 18 -3.03 1.74 -6.95
N PHE A 19 -2.40 2.81 -6.43
CA PHE A 19 -1.06 2.72 -5.86
C PHE A 19 -1.00 1.71 -4.70
N PHE A 20 -1.97 1.73 -3.79
CA PHE A 20 -2.05 0.78 -2.69
C PHE A 20 -2.17 -0.65 -3.20
N ALA A 21 -3.08 -0.92 -4.14
CA ALA A 21 -3.29 -2.26 -4.68
C ALA A 21 -2.03 -2.82 -5.34
N VAL A 22 -1.34 -2.01 -6.17
CA VAL A 22 -0.09 -2.42 -6.85
C VAL A 22 1.02 -2.67 -5.83
N THR A 23 1.18 -1.77 -4.85
CA THR A 23 2.23 -1.90 -3.82
C THR A 23 1.98 -3.11 -2.92
N LEU A 24 0.72 -3.38 -2.57
CA LEU A 24 0.32 -4.53 -1.76
C LEU A 24 0.56 -5.84 -2.51
N LEU A 25 0.19 -5.91 -3.79
CA LEU A 25 0.50 -7.07 -4.65
C LEU A 25 2.01 -7.28 -4.78
N GLY A 26 2.76 -6.21 -5.07
CA GLY A 26 4.22 -6.29 -5.19
C GLY A 26 4.88 -6.79 -3.90
N SER A 27 4.44 -6.28 -2.75
CA SER A 27 4.96 -6.72 -1.46
C SER A 27 4.58 -8.17 -1.14
N PHE A 28 3.33 -8.56 -1.43
CA PHE A 28 2.84 -9.93 -1.25
C PHE A 28 3.70 -10.93 -2.04
N PHE A 29 3.94 -10.68 -3.33
CA PHE A 29 4.79 -11.53 -4.15
C PHE A 29 6.25 -11.48 -3.72
N GLY A 30 6.79 -10.30 -3.38
CA GLY A 30 8.16 -10.14 -2.92
C GLY A 30 8.46 -10.96 -1.66
N VAL A 31 7.53 -10.95 -0.70
CA VAL A 31 7.66 -11.71 0.55
C VAL A 31 7.56 -13.21 0.29
N ILE A 32 6.64 -13.66 -0.56
CA ILE A 32 6.54 -15.08 -0.94
C ILE A 32 7.83 -15.55 -1.61
N VAL A 33 8.38 -14.78 -2.54
CA VAL A 33 9.65 -15.09 -3.20
C VAL A 33 10.78 -15.16 -2.17
N PHE A 34 10.84 -14.20 -1.24
CA PHE A 34 11.84 -14.18 -0.17
C PHE A 34 11.73 -15.38 0.77
N ILE A 35 10.53 -15.74 1.22
CA ILE A 35 10.30 -16.89 2.10
C ILE A 35 10.75 -18.19 1.42
N ASN A 36 10.40 -18.36 0.15
CA ASN A 36 10.77 -19.55 -0.62
C ASN A 36 12.28 -19.60 -0.91
N SER A 37 12.92 -18.48 -1.23
CA SER A 37 14.36 -18.45 -1.53
C SER A 37 15.23 -18.57 -0.28
N ALA A 38 14.78 -18.05 0.86
CA ALA A 38 15.48 -18.14 2.14
C ALA A 38 15.24 -19.47 2.88
N GLY A 39 14.35 -20.33 2.37
CA GLY A 39 14.03 -21.62 2.99
C GLY A 39 13.46 -21.48 4.41
N LEU A 40 12.68 -20.43 4.65
CA LEU A 40 12.21 -20.11 5.99
C LEU A 40 11.22 -21.16 6.51
N PRO A 41 11.32 -21.55 7.79
CA PRO A 41 10.30 -22.37 8.46
C PRO A 41 8.91 -21.72 8.41
N SER A 42 7.86 -22.54 8.34
CA SER A 42 6.47 -22.07 8.19
C SER A 42 5.98 -21.21 9.36
N ASP A 43 6.54 -21.41 10.56
CA ASP A 43 6.32 -20.60 11.75
C ASP A 43 6.87 -19.17 11.61
N GLN A 44 8.00 -18.99 10.90
CA GLN A 44 8.59 -17.68 10.66
C GLN A 44 8.00 -16.99 9.42
N ALA A 45 7.59 -17.78 8.42
CA ALA A 45 7.00 -17.29 7.18
C ALA A 45 5.79 -16.37 7.43
N LEU A 46 4.94 -16.71 8.40
CA LEU A 46 3.73 -15.93 8.72
C LEU A 46 4.07 -14.56 9.34
N SER A 47 5.12 -14.48 10.16
CA SER A 47 5.63 -13.22 10.71
C SER A 47 6.25 -12.33 9.63
N PHE A 48 7.06 -12.90 8.73
CA PHE A 48 7.63 -12.16 7.60
C PHE A 48 6.55 -11.65 6.65
N PHE A 49 5.51 -12.45 6.44
CA PHE A 49 4.34 -12.05 5.67
C PHE A 49 3.61 -10.86 6.27
N MET A 50 3.36 -10.86 7.59
CA MET A 50 2.78 -9.70 8.28
C MET A 50 3.67 -8.45 8.18
N VAL A 51 4.99 -8.60 8.38
CA VAL A 51 5.95 -7.48 8.27
C VAL A 51 5.97 -6.91 6.84
N GLY A 52 5.89 -7.76 5.83
CA GLY A 52 5.84 -7.35 4.43
C GLY A 52 4.58 -6.57 4.05
N LEU A 53 3.49 -6.67 4.82
CA LEU A 53 2.28 -5.87 4.59
C LEU A 53 2.35 -4.47 5.23
N VAL A 54 3.34 -4.20 6.07
CA VAL A 54 3.52 -2.89 6.72
C VAL A 54 3.94 -1.79 5.72
N PRO A 55 4.95 -1.98 4.84
CA PRO A 55 5.36 -0.93 3.91
C PRO A 55 4.27 -0.41 2.97
N PRO A 56 3.42 -1.26 2.33
CA PRO A 56 2.27 -0.78 1.54
C PRO A 56 1.29 0.06 2.37
N SER A 57 1.03 -0.37 3.60
CA SER A 57 0.09 0.30 4.51
C SER A 57 0.60 1.68 4.92
N VAL A 58 1.88 1.79 5.30
CA VAL A 58 2.53 3.06 5.67
C VAL A 58 2.64 3.99 4.47
N ALA A 59 3.05 3.48 3.30
CA ALA A 59 3.18 4.29 2.09
C ALA A 59 1.83 4.91 1.67
N THR A 60 0.76 4.12 1.70
CA THR A 60 -0.58 4.61 1.39
C THR A 60 -1.10 5.58 2.44
N PHE A 61 -0.86 5.33 3.73
CA PHE A 61 -1.21 6.28 4.79
C PHE A 61 -0.51 7.63 4.61
N VAL A 62 0.78 7.64 4.27
CA VAL A 62 1.55 8.88 3.99
C VAL A 62 1.02 9.58 2.75
N LEU A 63 0.66 8.85 1.70
CA LEU A 63 0.05 9.44 0.50
C LEU A 63 -1.30 10.07 0.82
N PHE A 64 -2.15 9.39 1.60
CA PHE A 64 -3.44 9.93 2.03
C PHE A 64 -3.27 11.17 2.90
N THR A 65 -2.41 11.15 3.91
CA THR A 65 -2.20 12.31 4.80
C THR A 65 -1.58 13.51 4.09
N LYS A 66 -0.55 13.30 3.25
CA LYS A 66 0.05 14.40 2.46
C LYS A 66 -0.86 14.90 1.34
N GLY A 67 -1.64 13.99 0.74
CA GLY A 67 -2.57 14.33 -0.33
C GLY A 67 -3.81 15.04 0.17
N LEU A 68 -4.48 14.52 1.22
CA LEU A 68 -5.61 15.18 1.87
C LEU A 68 -5.24 16.54 2.45
N GLY A 69 -4.04 16.68 3.05
CA GLY A 69 -3.55 17.98 3.52
C GLY A 69 -3.31 19.03 2.43
N ARG A 70 -3.33 18.63 1.14
CA ARG A 70 -3.33 19.55 0.00
C ARG A 70 -4.74 19.85 -0.55
N PHE A 71 -5.75 19.11 -0.11
CA PHE A 71 -7.16 19.29 -0.51
C PHE A 71 -8.00 20.00 0.56
N MET A 72 -7.56 19.97 1.84
CA MET A 72 -8.05 20.81 2.92
C MET A 72 -7.44 22.21 2.85
#